data_AF-R7HIW0-F1
#
_entry.id   AF-R7HIW0-F1
#
_cell.length_a   1.000
_cell.length_b   1.000
_cell.length_c   1.000
_cell.angle_alpha   90.00
_cell.angle_beta   90.00
_cell.angle_gamma   90.00
#
_symmetry.space_group_name_H-M   'P 1'
#
loop_
_entity.id
_entity.type
_entity.pdbx_description
1 polymer ?
#
loop_
_entity_poly.entity_id
_entity_poly.type
_entity_poly.pdbx_seq_one_letter_code
_entity_poly.pdbx_strand_id
1 'polypeptide(L)'
;MEIKIYKNEQEKNCFQIDNGEEREFNYDNFDYLIDETYNNDKVIKFINDEEFEDYKKLLDGIISESRKEDYRKAVNAAIESKTALENEESALDSDKE
;
A
#
# COMPACT_ATOMS: atom_id res chain seq x y z
N MET A 1 3.10 -5.55 -13.23
CA MET A 1 3.39 -4.31 -12.50
C MET A 1 4.90 -4.22 -12.41
N GLU A 2 5.48 -3.10 -12.81
CA GLU A 2 6.91 -2.83 -12.76
C GLU A 2 7.18 -1.77 -11.70
N ILE A 3 8.08 -2.07 -10.75
CA ILE A 3 8.50 -1.13 -9.70
C ILE A 3 9.97 -0.79 -9.94
N LYS A 4 10.25 0.48 -10.24
CA LYS A 4 11.60 1.01 -10.38
C LYS A 4 12.05 1.57 -9.04
N ILE A 5 13.28 1.30 -8.63
CA ILE A 5 13.89 1.89 -7.42
C ILE A 5 15.16 2.60 -7.84
N TYR A 6 15.26 3.88 -7.49
CA TYR A 6 16.37 4.74 -7.89
C TYR A 6 16.55 5.89 -6.90
N LYS A 7 17.72 6.54 -6.98
CA LYS A 7 17.98 7.81 -6.28
C LYS A 7 17.60 8.97 -7.20
N ASN A 8 16.73 9.87 -6.75
CA ASN A 8 16.30 11.02 -7.56
C ASN A 8 17.35 12.14 -7.55
N GLU A 9 17.07 13.24 -8.28
CA GLU A 9 17.96 14.39 -8.39
C GLU A 9 18.23 15.10 -7.06
N GLN A 10 17.37 14.90 -6.06
CA GLN A 10 17.52 15.43 -4.69
C GLN A 10 18.28 14.49 -3.75
N GLU A 11 18.94 13.47 -4.29
CA GLU A 11 19.64 12.46 -3.53
C GLU A 11 18.75 11.63 -2.59
N LYS A 12 17.46 11.50 -2.91
CA LYS A 12 16.51 10.70 -2.12
C LYS A 12 16.22 9.38 -2.81
N ASN A 13 16.12 8.32 -2.01
CA ASN A 13 15.70 7.01 -2.50
C ASN A 13 14.20 7.04 -2.78
N CYS A 14 13.82 6.68 -4.00
CA CYS A 14 12.47 6.74 -4.51
C CYS A 14 12.10 5.45 -5.23
N PHE A 15 10.80 5.19 -5.32
CA PHE A 15 10.24 4.14 -6.16
C PHE A 15 9.15 4.69 -7.08
N GLN A 16 8.93 4.00 -8.20
CA GLN A 16 7.94 4.37 -9.20
C GLN A 16 7.25 3.10 -9.73
N ILE A 17 5.92 3.13 -9.84
CA ILE A 17 5.10 1.99 -10.30
C ILE A 17 4.62 2.23 -11.74
N ASP A 18 4.86 1.30 -12.68
CA ASP A 18 4.35 1.29 -14.07
C ASP A 18 4.49 2.64 -14.85
N ASN A 19 5.47 3.47 -14.47
CA ASN A 19 5.72 4.85 -14.94
C ASN A 19 4.81 5.97 -14.37
N GLY A 20 4.22 5.77 -13.19
CA GLY A 20 3.46 6.77 -12.45
C GLY A 20 4.34 7.85 -11.80
N GLU A 21 3.81 8.50 -10.76
CA GLU A 21 4.58 9.49 -10.00
C GLU A 21 5.73 8.84 -9.22
N GLU A 22 6.82 9.59 -9.05
CA GLU A 22 7.90 9.17 -8.16
C GLU A 22 7.48 9.33 -6.70
N ARG A 23 7.85 8.35 -5.88
CA ARG A 23 7.49 8.31 -4.46
C ARG A 23 8.71 8.04 -3.61
N GLU A 24 8.95 8.93 -2.64
CA GLU A 24 10.01 8.74 -1.65
C GLU A 24 9.69 7.56 -0.72
N PHE A 25 10.74 6.91 -0.19
CA PHE A 25 10.60 5.87 0.83
C PHE A 25 10.18 6.47 2.18
N ASN A 26 8.89 6.63 2.38
CA ASN A 26 8.26 7.08 3.62
C ASN A 26 6.97 6.29 3.89
N TYR A 27 6.43 6.42 5.11
CA TYR A 27 5.25 5.67 5.53
C TYR A 27 4.01 5.94 4.67
N ASP A 28 3.73 7.21 4.35
CA ASP A 28 2.56 7.57 3.53
C ASP A 28 2.59 6.92 2.13
N ASN A 29 3.78 6.84 1.52
CA ASN A 29 3.96 6.20 0.22
C ASN A 29 3.95 4.66 0.32
N PHE A 30 4.30 4.08 1.47
CA PHE A 30 4.14 2.64 1.68
C PHE A 30 2.66 2.25 1.77
N ASP A 31 1.83 3.07 2.41
CA ASP A 31 0.37 2.86 2.42
C ASP A 31 -0.19 2.88 0.99
N TYR A 32 0.25 3.83 0.17
CA TYR A 32 -0.11 3.87 -1.25
C TYR A 32 0.32 2.59 -2.00
N LEU A 33 1.53 2.08 -1.74
CA LEU A 33 2.01 0.84 -2.35
C LEU A 33 1.16 -0.37 -1.93
N ILE A 34 0.75 -0.42 -0.66
CA ILE A 34 -0.12 -1.47 -0.14
C ILE A 34 -1.45 -1.43 -0.88
N ASP A 35 -2.09 -0.26 -0.98
CA ASP A 35 -3.38 -0.11 -1.66
C ASP A 35 -3.33 -0.55 -3.14
N GLU A 36 -2.28 -0.15 -3.85
CA GLU A 36 -2.07 -0.51 -5.26
C GLU A 36 -1.83 -2.02 -5.45
N THR A 37 -1.28 -2.70 -4.44
CA THR A 37 -0.90 -4.13 -4.52
C THR A 37 -1.89 -5.08 -3.84
N TYR A 38 -2.73 -4.55 -2.94
CA TYR A 38 -3.69 -5.29 -2.13
C TYR A 38 -4.69 -6.10 -2.98
N ASN A 39 -5.30 -5.45 -3.98
CA ASN A 39 -6.29 -6.07 -4.88
C ASN A 39 -5.70 -6.51 -6.23
N ASN A 40 -4.38 -6.43 -6.39
CA ASN A 40 -3.73 -6.59 -7.68
C ASN A 40 -2.83 -7.83 -7.67
N ASP A 41 -3.31 -8.92 -8.27
CA ASP A 41 -2.56 -10.19 -8.36
C ASP A 41 -1.55 -10.21 -9.54
N LYS A 42 -1.27 -9.06 -10.17
CA LYS A 42 -0.25 -9.00 -11.22
C LYS A 42 1.12 -9.38 -10.65
N VAL A 43 1.89 -10.09 -11.48
CA VAL A 43 3.31 -10.34 -11.23
C VAL A 43 4.04 -8.99 -11.13
N ILE A 44 4.82 -8.85 -10.06
CA ILE A 44 5.65 -7.65 -9.81
C ILE A 44 7.05 -7.91 -10.32
N LYS A 45 7.59 -6.96 -11.06
CA LYS A 45 8.95 -6.95 -11.56
C LYS A 45 9.67 -5.74 -10.99
N PHE A 46 10.74 -5.97 -10.24
CA PHE A 46 11.60 -4.90 -9.75
C PHE A 46 12.69 -4.57 -10.77
N ILE A 47 12.94 -3.28 -10.97
CA ILE A 47 14.08 -2.76 -11.72
C ILE A 47 14.85 -1.82 -10.80
N ASN A 48 16.05 -2.23 -10.43
CA ASN A 48 16.89 -1.47 -9.51
C ASN A 48 18.36 -1.88 -9.68
N ASP A 49 19.26 -0.97 -9.32
CA ASP A 49 20.69 -1.25 -9.22
C ASP A 49 21.01 -2.03 -7.92
N GLU A 50 22.19 -2.64 -7.87
CA GLU A 50 22.64 -3.51 -6.76
C GLU A 50 22.68 -2.76 -5.41
N GLU A 51 22.94 -1.45 -5.43
CA GLU A 51 22.93 -0.60 -4.22
C GLU A 51 21.54 -0.46 -3.59
N PHE A 52 20.47 -0.73 -4.34
CA PHE A 52 19.08 -0.59 -3.89
C PHE A 52 18.45 -1.93 -3.48
N GLU A 53 19.24 -2.99 -3.36
CA GLU A 53 18.69 -4.33 -3.18
C GLU A 53 18.02 -4.54 -1.81
N ASP A 54 18.43 -3.78 -0.80
CA ASP A 54 17.73 -3.77 0.50
C ASP A 54 16.41 -3.00 0.43
N TYR A 55 16.33 -1.94 -0.38
CA TYR A 55 15.06 -1.24 -0.64
C TYR A 55 14.08 -2.12 -1.39
N LYS A 56 14.56 -2.90 -2.37
CA LYS A 56 13.75 -3.92 -3.04
C LYS A 56 13.20 -4.94 -2.04
N LYS A 57 14.05 -5.51 -1.16
CA LYS A 57 13.59 -6.47 -0.14
C LYS A 57 12.52 -5.88 0.77
N LEU A 58 12.66 -4.60 1.14
CA LEU A 58 11.66 -3.90 1.94
C LEU A 58 10.31 -3.85 1.20
N LEU A 59 10.30 -3.38 -0.05
CA LEU A 59 9.07 -3.29 -0.84
C LEU A 59 8.47 -4.69 -1.10
N ASP A 60 9.29 -5.67 -1.45
CA ASP A 60 8.85 -7.06 -1.67
C ASP A 60 8.22 -7.66 -0.40
N GLY A 61 8.80 -7.39 0.78
CA GLY A 61 8.24 -7.76 2.07
C GLY A 61 6.86 -7.14 2.30
N ILE A 62 6.74 -5.82 2.11
CA ILE A 62 5.48 -5.09 2.29
C ILE A 62 4.38 -5.67 1.39
N ILE A 63 4.70 -5.89 0.11
CA ILE A 63 3.76 -6.42 -0.89
C ILE A 63 3.39 -7.87 -0.57
N SER A 64 4.36 -8.69 -0.18
CA SER A 64 4.12 -10.08 0.17
C SER A 64 3.18 -10.18 1.38
N GLU A 65 3.42 -9.38 2.42
CA GLU A 65 2.53 -9.31 3.59
C GLU A 65 1.14 -8.76 3.22
N SER A 66 1.04 -7.71 2.39
CA SER A 66 -0.25 -7.11 2.01
C SER A 66 -1.15 -8.07 1.23
N ARG A 67 -0.55 -9.01 0.49
CA ARG A 67 -1.25 -10.05 -0.28
C ARG A 67 -1.61 -11.27 0.55
N LYS A 68 -1.10 -11.43 1.78
CA LYS A 68 -1.48 -12.54 2.64
C LYS A 68 -2.96 -12.47 3.02
N GLU A 69 -3.59 -13.64 3.05
CA GLU A 69 -5.01 -13.76 3.35
C GLU A 69 -5.37 -13.22 4.74
N ASP A 70 -4.46 -13.35 5.71
CA ASP A 70 -4.66 -12.84 7.07
C ASP A 70 -4.65 -11.29 7.12
N TYR A 71 -3.80 -10.64 6.32
CA TYR A 71 -3.80 -9.19 6.18
C TYR A 71 -5.08 -8.70 5.50
N ARG A 72 -5.49 -9.37 4.40
CA ARG A 72 -6.78 -9.11 3.73
C ARG A 72 -7.98 -9.26 4.66
N LYS A 73 -8.01 -10.30 5.49
CA LYS A 73 -9.07 -10.50 6.48
C LYS A 73 -9.07 -9.43 7.56
N ALA A 74 -7.90 -9.05 8.10
CA ALA A 74 -7.81 -8.02 9.13
C ALA A 74 -8.26 -6.64 8.61
N VAL A 75 -7.84 -6.27 7.40
CA VAL A 75 -8.24 -5.01 6.76
C VAL A 75 -9.73 -5.01 6.44
N ASN A 76 -10.27 -6.08 5.85
CA ASN A 76 -11.71 -6.18 5.59
C ASN A 76 -12.52 -6.13 6.90
N ALA A 77 -12.10 -6.81 7.97
CA ALA A 77 -12.77 -6.75 9.26
C ALA A 77 -12.75 -5.35 9.89
N ALA A 78 -11.66 -4.60 9.70
CA ALA A 78 -11.57 -3.21 10.15
C ALA A 78 -12.49 -2.27 9.34
N ILE A 79 -12.57 -2.46 8.01
CA ILE A 79 -13.49 -1.73 7.13
C ILE A 79 -14.95 -2.05 7.49
N GLU A 80 -15.29 -3.33 7.68
CA GLU A 80 -16.62 -3.76 8.11
C GLU A 80 -16.99 -3.19 9.48
N SER A 81 -16.06 -3.20 10.43
CA SER A 81 -16.27 -2.60 11.75
C SER A 81 -16.50 -1.09 11.68
N LYS A 82 -15.74 -0.37 10.85
CA LYS A 82 -15.92 1.07 10.65
C LYS A 82 -17.28 1.38 10.01
N THR A 83 -17.67 0.61 8.99
CA THR A 83 -18.96 0.76 8.30
C THR A 83 -20.15 0.42 9.23
N ALA A 84 -19.98 -0.56 10.12
CA ALA A 84 -20.98 -0.90 11.13
C ALA A 84 -21.17 0.24 12.14
N LEU A 85 -20.08 0.85 12.62
CA LEU A 85 -20.13 1.99 13.52
C LEU A 85 -20.80 3.21 12.87
N GLU A 86 -20.45 3.53 11.62
CA GLU A 86 -21.05 4.66 10.88
C GLU A 86 -22.57 4.46 10.63
N ASN A 87 -23.00 3.22 10.42
CA ASN A 87 -24.42 2.88 10.28
C ASN A 87 -25.17 2.91 11.63
N GLU A 88 -24.55 2.49 12.74
CA GLU A 88 -25.15 2.61 14.07
C GLU A 88 -25.28 4.07 14.51
N GLU A 89 -24.28 4.92 14.22
CA GLU A 89 -24.35 6.36 14.48
C GLU A 89 -25.47 7.03 13.67
N SER A 90 -25.60 6.68 12.39
CA SER A 90 -26.67 7.20 11.52
C SER A 90 -28.06 6.76 11.98
N ALA A 91 -28.21 5.53 12.49
CA ALA A 91 -29.48 5.04 13.04
C ALA A 91 -29.87 5.73 14.37
N LEU A 92 -28.88 6.07 15.21
CA LEU A 92 -29.08 6.76 16.48
C LEU A 92 -29.46 8.24 16.34
N ASP A 93 -29.04 8.90 15.25
CA ASP A 93 -29.43 10.29 14.95
C ASP A 93 -30.84 10.38 14.36
N SER A 94 -31.26 9.40 13.55
CA SER A 94 -32.62 9.34 12.98
C SER A 94 -33.74 9.03 13.98
N ASP A 95 -33.42 8.51 15.17
CA ASP A 95 -34.40 8.22 16.24
C ASP A 95 -34.62 9.42 17.19
N LYS A 96 -33.95 10.56 16.95
CA LYS A 96 -34.05 11.79 17.78
C LYS A 96 -34.89 12.92 17.15
N GLU A 97 -35.47 12.74 15.97
CA GLU A 97 -36.46 13.67 15.39
C GLU A 97 -37.92 13.31 15.71
#